data_AF-A0AA35R4P0-F1
#
_entry.id   AF-A0AA35R4P0-F1
#
_cell.length_a   1.000
_cell.length_b   1.000
_cell.length_c   1.000
_cell.angle_alpha   90.00
_cell.angle_beta   90.00
_cell.angle_gamma   90.00
#
_symmetry.space_group_name_H-M   'P 1'
#
loop_
_entity.id
_entity.type
_entity.pdbx_description
1 polymer ?
#
loop_
_entity_poly.entity_id
_entity_poly.type
_entity_poly.pdbx_seq_one_letter_code
_entity_poly.pdbx_strand_id
1 'polypeptide(L)'
;MLRVSSRSAVVRSLLSGIRRQSTKDATVEDWTINPLELGEENVSHMYCVPSGDVKTVFPTSLPSQFSTQTTSIGEMCWILRRQSYQMMQELKSFDATQPHNFRYLLYGADGSGKTICLHQVLHYCVKAGWLVVFVPGVFSWTHSDRELRPSTRVPGTFDQPDTATAWLKAFRTLNSHFTSQVQLSRDWQWGKKDHSLAGEEMNKVIDMGLLKPALATDVVVALLEELVLSSGRFNIMLAVDEFNGSFSPTTLRNQQKEWV
;
A
#
# COMPACT_ATOMS: atom_id res chain seq x y z
N MET A 1 -56.71 -12.43 -24.36
CA MET A 1 -56.85 -11.55 -23.18
C MET A 1 -56.68 -12.40 -21.93
N LEU A 2 -55.43 -12.60 -21.46
CA LEU A 2 -55.11 -13.40 -20.26
C LEU A 2 -54.40 -12.49 -19.28
N ARG A 3 -55.01 -12.31 -18.10
CA ARG A 3 -54.61 -11.36 -17.06
C ARG A 3 -53.32 -11.81 -16.37
N VAL A 4 -52.38 -10.86 -16.30
CA VAL A 4 -51.20 -10.85 -15.43
C VAL A 4 -51.66 -10.80 -13.97
N SER A 5 -51.26 -11.78 -13.15
CA SER A 5 -51.45 -11.74 -11.68
C SER A 5 -50.10 -11.91 -10.97
N SER A 6 -49.61 -10.77 -10.50
CA SER A 6 -48.76 -10.49 -9.35
C SER A 6 -47.63 -11.45 -8.94
N ARG A 7 -46.39 -11.03 -9.26
CA ARG A 7 -45.12 -11.53 -8.69
C ARG A 7 -44.92 -11.21 -7.18
N SER A 8 -45.86 -10.53 -6.52
CA SER A 8 -45.70 -10.09 -5.11
C SER A 8 -45.97 -11.18 -4.06
N ALA A 9 -46.72 -12.23 -4.41
CA ALA A 9 -47.09 -13.28 -3.46
C ALA A 9 -45.94 -14.26 -3.16
N VAL A 10 -45.12 -14.58 -4.16
CA VAL A 10 -43.99 -15.52 -4.03
C VAL A 10 -42.86 -14.91 -3.21
N VAL A 11 -42.59 -13.61 -3.37
CA VAL A 11 -41.56 -12.89 -2.61
C VAL A 11 -41.91 -12.78 -1.12
N ARG A 12 -43.21 -12.65 -0.78
CA ARG A 12 -43.65 -12.62 0.63
C ARG A 12 -43.53 -13.98 1.33
N SER A 13 -43.67 -15.08 0.60
CA SER A 13 -43.48 -16.45 1.12
C SER A 13 -42.02 -16.77 1.42
N LEU A 14 -41.07 -16.26 0.61
CA LEU A 14 -39.64 -16.44 0.86
C LEU A 14 -39.13 -15.62 2.05
N LEU A 15 -39.76 -14.47 2.34
CA LEU A 15 -39.40 -13.61 3.47
C LEU A 15 -39.99 -14.07 4.82
N SER A 16 -41.01 -14.92 4.84
CA SER A 16 -41.62 -15.44 6.08
C SER A 16 -40.86 -16.63 6.69
N GLY A 17 -39.93 -17.24 5.95
CA GLY A 17 -39.08 -18.34 6.42
C GLY A 17 -37.86 -17.90 7.23
N ILE A 18 -37.47 -16.62 7.18
CA ILE A 18 -36.36 -16.08 7.96
C ILE A 18 -36.90 -15.63 9.32
N ARG A 19 -37.31 -16.60 10.13
CA ARG A 19 -37.59 -16.39 11.55
C ARG A 19 -36.26 -16.04 12.21
N ARG A 20 -36.02 -14.73 12.45
CA ARG A 20 -34.98 -14.25 13.37
C ARG A 20 -35.19 -14.95 14.71
N GLN A 21 -34.45 -16.01 14.96
CA GLN A 21 -34.16 -16.41 16.33
C GLN A 21 -33.30 -15.29 16.90
N SER A 22 -33.92 -14.43 17.69
CA SER A 22 -33.23 -13.50 18.57
C SER A 22 -32.51 -14.34 19.62
N THR A 23 -31.29 -14.74 19.33
CA THR A 23 -30.31 -15.12 20.36
C THR A 23 -29.90 -13.82 21.05
N LYS A 24 -30.39 -13.62 22.27
CA LYS A 24 -30.13 -12.42 23.10
C LYS A 24 -28.76 -12.41 23.76
N ASP A 25 -27.87 -13.36 23.44
CA ASP A 25 -26.53 -13.47 24.01
C ASP A 25 -25.44 -13.64 22.93
N ALA A 26 -25.57 -12.94 21.80
CA ALA A 26 -24.40 -12.66 20.98
C ALA A 26 -23.78 -11.37 21.53
N THR A 27 -22.82 -11.50 22.46
CA THR A 27 -21.79 -10.47 22.59
C THR A 27 -21.35 -10.14 21.18
N VAL A 28 -21.37 -8.87 20.78
CA VAL A 28 -20.79 -8.45 19.51
C VAL A 28 -19.34 -8.93 19.58
N GLU A 29 -19.05 -10.07 18.94
CA GLU A 29 -17.69 -10.60 18.90
C GLU A 29 -16.88 -9.49 18.27
N ASP A 30 -15.91 -8.98 19.04
CA ASP A 30 -15.03 -7.95 18.54
C ASP A 30 -14.14 -8.61 17.49
N TRP A 31 -14.56 -8.54 16.23
CA TRP A 31 -13.85 -9.10 15.07
C TRP A 31 -12.48 -8.42 14.83
N THR A 32 -12.11 -7.50 15.72
CA THR A 32 -10.87 -6.74 15.72
C THR A 32 -9.74 -7.59 16.26
N ILE A 33 -9.13 -8.39 15.39
CA ILE A 33 -7.98 -9.23 15.74
C ILE A 33 -6.68 -8.52 15.34
N ASN A 34 -5.71 -8.50 16.27
CA ASN A 34 -4.37 -8.00 15.96
C ASN A 34 -3.70 -8.92 14.94
N PRO A 35 -3.16 -8.40 13.81
CA PRO A 35 -2.50 -9.21 12.78
C PRO A 35 -1.38 -10.10 13.32
N LEU A 36 -0.71 -9.69 14.40
CA LEU A 36 0.38 -10.44 15.01
C LEU A 36 -0.10 -11.76 15.65
N GLU A 37 -1.33 -11.77 16.14
CA GLU A 37 -1.93 -12.89 16.88
C GLU A 37 -2.70 -13.86 15.97
N LEU A 38 -2.78 -13.57 14.67
CA LEU A 38 -3.47 -14.45 13.72
C LEU A 38 -2.84 -15.84 13.69
N GLY A 39 -3.66 -16.84 13.94
CA GLY A 39 -3.37 -18.27 13.87
C GLY A 39 -3.94 -18.95 12.62
N GLU A 40 -3.68 -20.24 12.46
CA GLU A 40 -4.16 -21.03 11.31
C GLU A 40 -5.67 -21.21 11.37
N GLU A 41 -6.24 -21.23 12.57
CA GLU A 41 -7.68 -21.25 12.85
C GLU A 41 -8.42 -20.04 12.28
N ASN A 42 -7.75 -18.89 12.15
CA ASN A 42 -8.37 -17.69 11.59
C ASN A 42 -8.40 -17.69 10.06
N VAL A 43 -7.73 -18.65 9.40
CA VAL A 43 -7.74 -18.75 7.94
C VAL A 43 -9.16 -19.02 7.46
N SER A 44 -9.60 -18.27 6.46
CA SER A 44 -10.98 -18.26 5.93
C SER A 44 -12.02 -17.58 6.83
N HIS A 45 -11.62 -17.03 7.97
CA HIS A 45 -12.48 -16.19 8.81
C HIS A 45 -12.28 -14.71 8.48
N MET A 46 -13.32 -13.92 8.74
CA MET A 46 -13.27 -12.47 8.61
C MET A 46 -12.63 -11.87 9.85
N TYR A 47 -11.79 -10.86 9.64
CA TYR A 47 -11.34 -9.97 10.70
C TYR A 47 -11.44 -8.52 10.22
N CYS A 48 -11.64 -7.63 11.18
CA CYS A 48 -11.79 -6.21 10.93
C CYS A 48 -10.52 -5.46 11.33
N VAL A 49 -10.11 -4.53 10.47
CA VAL A 49 -8.95 -3.66 10.69
C VAL A 49 -9.40 -2.47 11.52
N PRO A 50 -8.70 -2.14 12.63
CA PRO A 50 -9.00 -0.95 13.42
C PRO A 50 -9.02 0.33 12.57
N SER A 51 -10.00 1.20 12.78
CA SER A 51 -10.17 2.43 11.99
C SER A 51 -8.96 3.39 12.02
N GLY A 52 -8.17 3.34 13.09
CA GLY A 52 -6.90 4.09 13.20
C GLY A 52 -5.83 3.57 12.22
N ASP A 53 -5.77 2.25 12.03
CA ASP A 53 -4.83 1.62 11.10
C ASP A 53 -5.24 1.89 9.65
N VAL A 54 -6.54 1.93 9.37
CA VAL A 54 -7.02 2.17 7.99
C VAL A 54 -6.51 3.51 7.44
N LYS A 55 -6.54 4.56 8.25
CA LYS A 55 -6.09 5.90 7.84
C LYS A 55 -4.58 6.01 7.68
N THR A 56 -3.83 5.29 8.51
CA THR A 56 -2.36 5.35 8.53
C THR A 56 -1.76 4.46 7.45
N VAL A 57 -2.31 3.26 7.28
CA VAL A 57 -1.79 2.21 6.40
C VAL A 57 -2.34 2.31 4.98
N PHE A 58 -3.60 2.71 4.81
CA PHE A 58 -4.33 2.60 3.54
C PHE A 58 -4.93 3.91 3.01
N PRO A 59 -4.23 5.06 3.01
CA PRO A 59 -4.85 6.33 2.64
C PRO A 59 -5.27 6.41 1.15
N THR A 60 -4.57 5.74 0.23
CA THR A 60 -4.84 5.82 -1.22
C THR A 60 -4.61 4.52 -2.00
N SER A 61 -4.54 3.37 -1.31
CA SER A 61 -4.03 2.12 -1.89
C SER A 61 -5.09 1.06 -2.16
N LEU A 62 -6.29 1.21 -1.60
CA LEU A 62 -7.31 0.17 -1.68
C LEU A 62 -7.98 0.14 -3.07
N PRO A 63 -8.34 -1.04 -3.56
CA PRO A 63 -9.17 -1.17 -4.75
C PRO A 63 -10.46 -0.34 -4.62
N SER A 64 -10.84 0.38 -5.68
CA SER A 64 -11.96 1.34 -5.67
C SER A 64 -13.28 0.73 -5.19
N GLN A 65 -13.59 -0.49 -5.64
CA GLN A 65 -14.77 -1.23 -5.22
C GLN A 65 -14.74 -1.54 -3.71
N PHE A 66 -13.58 -1.97 -3.21
CA PHE A 66 -13.39 -2.30 -1.80
C PHE A 66 -13.43 -1.06 -0.91
N SER A 67 -12.88 0.06 -1.38
CA SER A 67 -12.97 1.36 -0.70
C SER A 67 -14.42 1.86 -0.62
N THR A 68 -15.20 1.72 -1.70
CA THR A 68 -16.63 2.06 -1.72
C THR A 68 -17.41 1.21 -0.71
N GLN A 69 -17.13 -0.10 -0.68
CA GLN A 69 -17.76 -1.03 0.25
C GLN A 69 -17.42 -0.66 1.70
N THR A 70 -16.14 -0.44 2.00
CA THR A 70 -15.64 -0.07 3.33
C THR A 70 -16.29 1.23 3.81
N THR A 71 -16.36 2.25 2.94
CA THR A 71 -17.02 3.53 3.24
C THR A 71 -18.50 3.35 3.54
N SER A 72 -19.18 2.43 2.84
CA SER A 72 -20.61 2.18 3.01
C SER A 72 -20.94 1.40 4.29
N ILE A 73 -20.08 0.45 4.66
CA ILE A 73 -20.23 -0.37 5.87
C ILE A 73 -19.78 0.42 7.10
N GLY A 74 -18.78 1.31 6.96
CA GLY A 74 -18.15 2.03 8.06
C GLY A 74 -17.01 1.26 8.73
N GLU A 75 -16.81 -0.01 8.33
CA GLU A 75 -15.78 -0.91 8.86
C GLU A 75 -15.01 -1.55 7.70
N MET A 76 -13.70 -1.73 7.88
CA MET A 76 -12.83 -2.42 6.92
C MET A 76 -12.62 -3.85 7.40
N CYS A 77 -13.38 -4.79 6.83
CA CYS A 77 -13.26 -6.21 7.17
C CYS A 77 -12.95 -7.03 5.92
N TRP A 78 -12.08 -8.02 6.07
CA TRP A 78 -11.67 -8.92 4.99
C TRP A 78 -11.45 -10.34 5.51
N ILE A 79 -11.47 -11.31 4.61
CA ILE A 79 -11.23 -12.71 4.93
C ILE A 79 -9.73 -12.97 4.94
N LEU A 80 -9.19 -13.53 6.03
CA LEU A 80 -7.79 -13.97 6.06
C LEU A 80 -7.60 -15.12 5.08
N ARG A 81 -6.73 -14.91 4.08
CA ARG A 81 -6.47 -15.92 3.06
C ARG A 81 -5.26 -16.77 3.44
N ARG A 82 -5.28 -18.03 3.01
CA ARG A 82 -4.17 -18.96 3.29
C ARG A 82 -2.83 -18.43 2.76
N GLN A 83 -2.83 -17.81 1.58
CA GLN A 83 -1.61 -17.32 0.93
C GLN A 83 -0.99 -16.16 1.72
N SER A 84 -1.79 -15.20 2.18
CA SER A 84 -1.29 -14.10 3.00
C SER A 84 -0.83 -14.60 4.37
N TYR A 85 -1.55 -15.55 4.97
CA TYR A 85 -1.14 -16.17 6.23
C TYR A 85 0.21 -16.89 6.15
N GLN A 86 0.44 -17.70 5.10
CA GLN A 86 1.72 -18.38 4.88
C GLN A 86 2.88 -17.38 4.76
N MET A 87 2.69 -16.29 4.00
CA MET A 87 3.69 -15.23 3.91
C MET A 87 3.95 -14.56 5.27
N MET A 88 2.91 -14.31 6.06
CA MET A 88 3.07 -13.75 7.40
C MET A 88 3.87 -14.69 8.32
N GLN A 89 3.65 -16.00 8.26
CA GLN A 89 4.42 -16.99 9.03
C GLN A 89 5.90 -17.01 8.62
N GLU A 90 6.19 -16.95 7.32
CA GLU A 90 7.57 -16.87 6.82
C GLU A 90 8.25 -15.57 7.30
N LEU A 91 7.52 -14.45 7.27
CA LEU A 91 8.00 -13.17 7.79
C LEU A 91 8.20 -13.17 9.32
N LYS A 92 7.42 -13.95 10.08
CA LYS A 92 7.65 -14.16 11.53
C LYS A 92 8.99 -14.86 11.79
N SER A 93 9.37 -15.79 10.92
CA SER A 93 10.64 -16.52 11.01
C SER A 93 11.84 -15.75 10.44
N PHE A 94 11.62 -14.55 9.92
CA PHE A 94 12.67 -13.74 9.31
C PHE A 94 13.71 -13.31 10.36
N ASP A 95 14.96 -13.61 10.09
CA ASP A 95 16.11 -13.15 10.86
C ASP A 95 16.96 -12.22 9.99
N ALA A 96 17.15 -10.98 10.45
CA ALA A 96 17.91 -9.95 9.76
C ALA A 96 19.41 -10.31 9.60
N THR A 97 19.91 -11.31 10.33
CA THR A 97 21.29 -11.78 10.22
C THR A 97 21.51 -12.68 9.01
N GLN A 98 20.45 -13.22 8.41
CA GLN A 98 20.57 -14.12 7.27
C GLN A 98 20.72 -13.33 5.96
N PRO A 99 21.61 -13.76 5.04
CA PRO A 99 21.88 -13.05 3.79
C PRO A 99 20.74 -13.18 2.75
N HIS A 100 19.66 -13.89 3.07
CA HIS A 100 18.59 -14.21 2.13
C HIS A 100 17.42 -13.23 2.27
N ASN A 101 17.28 -12.34 1.29
CA ASN A 101 16.08 -11.52 1.15
C ASN A 101 14.93 -12.36 0.56
N PHE A 102 13.79 -12.40 1.24
CA PHE A 102 12.58 -13.01 0.69
C PHE A 102 12.05 -12.20 -0.51
N ARG A 103 11.68 -12.90 -1.58
CA ARG A 103 11.07 -12.31 -2.77
C ARG A 103 9.81 -13.09 -3.10
N TYR A 104 8.65 -12.44 -2.97
CA TYR A 104 7.35 -13.03 -3.26
C TYR A 104 6.75 -12.40 -4.50
N LEU A 105 6.11 -13.22 -5.33
CA LEU A 105 5.30 -12.77 -6.46
C LEU A 105 3.89 -13.33 -6.32
N LEU A 106 2.92 -12.45 -6.08
CA LEU A 106 1.51 -12.83 -6.02
C LEU A 106 0.93 -12.85 -7.44
N TYR A 107 0.64 -14.04 -7.96
CA TYR A 107 0.06 -14.23 -9.29
C TYR A 107 -1.28 -14.99 -9.22
N GLY A 108 -2.07 -14.91 -10.28
CA GLY A 108 -3.38 -15.55 -10.37
C GLY A 108 -4.35 -14.77 -11.27
N ALA A 109 -5.53 -15.34 -11.50
CA ALA A 109 -6.56 -14.75 -12.36
C ALA A 109 -6.99 -13.34 -11.91
N ASP A 110 -7.59 -12.58 -12.82
CA ASP A 110 -8.13 -11.26 -12.51
C ASP A 110 -9.28 -11.35 -11.50
N GLY A 111 -9.33 -10.39 -10.58
CA GLY A 111 -10.31 -10.40 -9.49
C GLY A 111 -10.07 -11.48 -8.41
N SER A 112 -8.99 -12.27 -8.49
CA SER A 112 -8.69 -13.31 -7.48
C SER A 112 -8.25 -12.78 -6.10
N GLY A 113 -8.21 -11.45 -5.88
CA GLY A 113 -7.89 -10.85 -4.59
C GLY A 113 -6.40 -10.72 -4.26
N LYS A 114 -5.53 -10.69 -5.28
CA LYS A 114 -4.06 -10.54 -5.12
C LYS A 114 -3.67 -9.29 -4.33
N THR A 115 -4.22 -8.14 -4.73
CA THR A 115 -4.02 -6.85 -4.04
C THR A 115 -4.44 -6.91 -2.58
N ILE A 116 -5.57 -7.55 -2.26
CA ILE A 116 -6.04 -7.69 -0.87
C ILE A 116 -5.08 -8.57 -0.06
N CYS A 117 -4.57 -9.67 -0.62
CA CYS A 117 -3.53 -10.47 0.03
C CYS A 117 -2.28 -9.64 0.34
N LEU A 118 -1.83 -8.81 -0.63
CA LEU A 118 -0.68 -7.91 -0.42
C LEU A 118 -0.93 -6.93 0.72
N HIS A 119 -2.14 -6.33 0.77
CA HIS A 119 -2.53 -5.39 1.83
C HIS A 119 -2.63 -6.06 3.21
N GLN A 120 -3.04 -7.33 3.28
CA GLN A 120 -3.04 -8.10 4.53
C GLN A 120 -1.62 -8.25 5.08
N VAL A 121 -0.67 -8.66 4.23
CA VAL A 121 0.74 -8.78 4.62
C VAL A 121 1.32 -7.42 4.99
N LEU A 122 0.95 -6.37 4.27
CA LEU A 122 1.37 -4.99 4.55
C LEU A 122 0.89 -4.54 5.95
N HIS A 123 -0.38 -4.78 6.30
CA HIS A 123 -0.91 -4.48 7.64
C HIS A 123 -0.14 -5.19 8.74
N TYR A 124 0.17 -6.47 8.51
CA TYR A 124 1.00 -7.27 9.42
C TYR A 124 2.39 -6.64 9.61
N CYS A 125 3.07 -6.26 8.52
CA CYS A 125 4.41 -5.66 8.59
C CYS A 125 4.41 -4.32 9.34
N VAL A 126 3.41 -3.47 9.12
CA VAL A 126 3.28 -2.21 9.89
C VAL A 126 3.13 -2.50 11.38
N LYS A 127 2.29 -3.47 11.75
CA LYS A 127 2.11 -3.87 13.16
C LYS A 127 3.33 -4.53 13.77
N ALA A 128 4.10 -5.27 12.98
CA ALA A 128 5.36 -5.87 13.41
C ALA A 128 6.50 -4.85 13.55
N GLY A 129 6.27 -3.57 13.22
CA GLY A 129 7.29 -2.52 13.30
C GLY A 129 8.33 -2.61 12.18
N TRP A 130 7.91 -3.01 10.98
CA TRP A 130 8.76 -2.98 9.79
C TRP A 130 8.64 -1.64 9.08
N LEU A 131 9.71 -1.20 8.42
CA LEU A 131 9.69 -0.05 7.53
C LEU A 131 9.09 -0.49 6.20
N VAL A 132 7.96 0.11 5.82
CA VAL A 132 7.21 -0.30 4.62
C VAL A 132 7.39 0.72 3.51
N VAL A 133 7.96 0.27 2.39
CA VAL A 133 8.02 1.01 1.13
C VAL A 133 6.93 0.45 0.23
N PHE A 134 5.81 1.17 0.12
CA PHE A 134 4.65 0.70 -0.64
C PHE A 134 4.45 1.49 -1.93
N VAL A 135 4.24 0.79 -3.04
CA VAL A 135 3.90 1.33 -4.35
C VAL A 135 2.49 0.85 -4.71
N PRO A 136 1.48 1.75 -4.69
CA PRO A 136 0.07 1.38 -4.83
C PRO A 136 -0.33 0.84 -6.20
N GLY A 137 0.40 1.19 -7.25
CA GLY A 137 0.12 0.72 -8.60
C GLY A 137 1.12 1.30 -9.58
N VAL A 138 1.91 0.43 -10.20
CA VAL A 138 2.93 0.86 -11.17
C VAL A 138 2.28 1.45 -12.42
N PHE A 139 1.08 0.99 -12.82
CA PHE A 139 0.38 1.58 -13.97
C PHE A 139 0.04 3.05 -13.75
N SER A 140 -0.21 3.47 -12.51
CA SER A 140 -0.43 4.90 -12.20
C SER A 140 0.79 5.77 -12.50
N TRP A 141 1.99 5.20 -12.47
CA TRP A 141 3.25 5.88 -12.77
C TRP A 141 3.56 5.83 -14.27
N THR A 142 3.29 4.70 -14.94
CA THR A 142 3.63 4.49 -16.35
C THR A 142 2.56 4.94 -17.35
N HIS A 143 1.32 5.15 -16.91
CA HIS A 143 0.18 5.51 -17.77
C HIS A 143 -0.49 6.82 -17.32
N SER A 144 0.32 7.78 -16.87
CA SER A 144 -0.18 9.06 -16.38
C SER A 144 -0.18 10.13 -17.48
N ASP A 145 -1.21 10.98 -17.48
CA ASP A 145 -1.25 12.20 -18.33
C ASP A 145 -0.47 13.38 -17.70
N ARG A 146 0.30 13.13 -16.63
CA ARG A 146 1.04 14.15 -15.89
C ARG A 146 2.28 14.62 -16.65
N GLU A 147 2.65 15.86 -16.42
CA GLU A 147 3.82 16.47 -17.05
C GLU A 147 5.12 15.74 -16.66
N LEU A 148 5.87 15.34 -17.68
CA LEU A 148 7.22 14.81 -17.54
C LEU A 148 8.23 15.95 -17.66
N ARG A 149 9.24 15.92 -16.79
CA ARG A 149 10.38 16.84 -16.86
C ARG A 149 11.65 16.05 -17.19
N PRO A 150 12.53 16.55 -18.06
CA PRO A 150 13.83 15.90 -18.23
C PRO A 150 14.59 15.94 -16.91
N SER A 151 15.18 14.82 -16.51
CA SER A 151 15.90 14.74 -15.25
C SER A 151 17.20 15.54 -15.31
N THR A 152 17.48 16.30 -14.25
CA THR A 152 18.74 17.03 -14.10
C THR A 152 19.86 16.13 -13.61
N ARG A 153 19.53 15.01 -12.95
CA ARG A 153 20.51 14.10 -12.34
C ARG A 153 20.95 12.99 -13.28
N VAL A 154 20.01 12.34 -13.97
CA VAL A 154 20.30 11.22 -14.86
C VAL A 154 19.96 11.59 -16.31
N PRO A 155 20.97 11.84 -17.17
CA PRO A 155 20.73 12.26 -18.54
C PRO A 155 19.97 11.17 -19.30
N GLY A 156 18.95 11.57 -20.07
CA GLY A 156 18.12 10.65 -20.85
C GLY A 156 16.95 10.03 -20.08
N THR A 157 16.71 10.44 -18.83
CA THR A 157 15.54 10.02 -18.04
C THR A 157 14.56 11.18 -17.80
N PHE A 158 13.35 10.83 -17.38
CA PHE A 158 12.29 11.80 -17.11
C PHE A 158 11.78 11.65 -15.67
N ASP A 159 11.51 12.79 -15.05
CA ASP A 159 11.03 12.93 -13.68
C ASP A 159 9.54 13.25 -13.66
N GLN A 160 8.84 12.68 -12.66
CA GLN A 160 7.42 12.88 -12.37
C GLN A 160 7.21 13.54 -11.00
N PRO A 161 7.35 14.88 -10.89
CA PRO A 161 7.38 15.57 -9.60
C PRO A 161 6.07 15.44 -8.81
N ASP A 162 4.91 15.47 -9.47
CA ASP A 162 3.60 15.38 -8.81
C ASP A 162 3.36 14.00 -8.21
N THR A 163 3.74 12.95 -8.93
CA THR A 163 3.64 11.57 -8.49
C THR A 163 4.60 11.31 -7.34
N ALA A 164 5.85 11.77 -7.45
CA ALA A 164 6.83 11.69 -6.37
C ALA A 164 6.35 12.41 -5.11
N THR A 165 5.80 13.62 -5.23
CA THR A 165 5.28 14.39 -4.09
C THR A 165 4.12 13.67 -3.41
N ALA A 166 3.16 13.15 -4.18
CA ALA A 166 2.03 12.39 -3.64
C ALA A 166 2.51 11.13 -2.90
N TRP A 167 3.48 10.42 -3.48
CA TRP A 167 4.07 9.23 -2.87
C TRP A 167 4.84 9.55 -1.59
N LEU A 168 5.64 10.63 -1.56
CA LEU A 168 6.36 11.08 -0.36
C LEU A 168 5.41 11.40 0.81
N LYS A 169 4.25 12.01 0.53
CA LYS A 169 3.21 12.26 1.55
C LYS A 169 2.67 10.96 2.14
N ALA A 170 2.39 9.98 1.29
CA ALA A 170 1.94 8.65 1.72
C ALA A 170 3.03 7.93 2.53
N PHE A 171 4.28 7.94 2.05
CA PHE A 171 5.43 7.33 2.73
C PHE A 171 5.65 7.92 4.13
N ARG A 172 5.58 9.25 4.27
CA ARG A 172 5.70 9.94 5.57
C ARG A 172 4.60 9.53 6.54
N THR A 173 3.37 9.39 6.05
CA THR A 173 2.22 9.02 6.88
C THR A 173 2.37 7.59 7.39
N LEU A 174 2.81 6.67 6.51
CA LEU A 174 2.99 5.26 6.82
C LEU A 174 4.16 5.01 7.79
N ASN A 175 5.27 5.73 7.62
CA ASN A 175 6.53 5.48 8.33
C ASN A 175 6.92 6.59 9.32
N SER A 176 5.94 7.33 9.84
CA SER A 176 6.18 8.53 10.68
C SER A 176 7.13 8.29 11.87
N HIS A 177 7.16 7.08 12.42
CA HIS A 177 8.06 6.68 13.51
C HIS A 177 9.51 6.39 13.08
N PHE A 178 9.73 6.03 11.82
CA PHE A 178 11.05 5.66 11.28
C PHE A 178 11.78 6.84 10.65
N THR A 179 11.06 7.78 10.06
CA THR A 179 11.66 8.89 9.31
C THR A 179 12.47 9.86 10.18
N SER A 180 12.28 9.85 11.50
CA SER A 180 13.15 10.57 12.46
C SER A 180 14.42 9.80 12.83
N GLN A 181 14.43 8.48 12.67
CA GLN A 181 15.56 7.62 13.04
C GLN A 181 16.53 7.38 11.88
N VAL A 182 16.04 7.53 10.65
CA VAL A 182 16.87 7.43 9.44
C VAL A 182 17.63 8.74 9.26
N GLN A 183 18.96 8.64 9.23
CA GLN A 183 19.87 9.75 8.99
C GLN A 183 20.54 9.59 7.63
N LEU A 184 20.92 10.70 7.01
CA LEU A 184 21.69 10.69 5.78
C LEU A 184 23.11 10.17 6.04
N SER A 185 23.55 9.19 5.26
CA SER A 185 24.92 8.66 5.34
C SER A 185 25.93 9.53 4.60
N ARG A 186 25.46 10.36 3.66
CA ARG A 186 26.28 11.20 2.77
C ARG A 186 25.67 12.58 2.56
N ASP A 187 26.50 13.49 2.06
CA ASP A 187 26.05 14.81 1.64
C ASP A 187 25.28 14.72 0.31
N TRP A 188 24.14 15.41 0.25
CA TRP A 188 23.27 15.46 -0.92
C TRP A 188 23.17 16.88 -1.45
N GLN A 189 23.46 17.06 -2.74
CA GLN A 189 23.29 18.33 -3.43
C GLN A 189 22.06 18.25 -4.34
N TRP A 190 21.01 19.01 -3.99
CA TRP A 190 19.74 19.03 -4.72
C TRP A 190 19.72 20.07 -5.83
N GLY A 191 20.56 21.10 -5.71
CA GLY A 191 20.70 22.15 -6.71
C GLY A 191 21.86 23.10 -6.40
N LYS A 192 21.82 24.30 -6.97
CA LYS A 192 22.88 25.31 -6.77
C LYS A 192 22.92 25.89 -5.36
N LYS A 193 21.78 25.90 -4.66
CA LYS A 193 21.62 26.55 -3.34
C LYS A 193 21.26 25.56 -2.23
N ASP A 194 20.56 24.49 -2.58
CA ASP A 194 20.05 23.51 -1.61
C ASP A 194 21.02 22.34 -1.50
N HIS A 195 21.49 22.10 -0.28
CA HIS A 195 22.33 20.97 0.10
C HIS A 195 21.84 20.43 1.46
N SER A 196 22.00 19.13 1.66
CA SER A 196 21.76 18.45 2.93
C SER A 196 23.05 17.74 3.34
N LEU A 197 23.45 17.92 4.60
CA LEU A 197 24.67 17.34 5.12
C LEU A 197 24.44 15.92 5.68
N ALA A 198 25.51 15.13 5.71
CA ALA A 198 25.51 13.84 6.38
C ALA A 198 25.12 13.99 7.86
N GLY A 199 24.29 13.07 8.36
CA GLY A 199 23.73 13.08 9.71
C GLY A 199 22.42 13.85 9.85
N GLU A 200 21.95 14.58 8.82
CA GLU A 200 20.60 15.17 8.85
C GLU A 200 19.51 14.10 8.87
N GLU A 201 18.42 14.39 9.57
CA GLU A 201 17.24 13.52 9.63
C GLU A 201 16.51 13.47 8.28
N MET A 202 16.10 12.28 7.86
CA MET A 202 15.36 12.06 6.61
C MET A 202 14.04 12.84 6.57
N ASN A 203 13.41 13.11 7.72
CA ASN A 203 12.23 13.97 7.81
C ASN A 203 12.44 15.35 7.17
N LYS A 204 13.61 15.99 7.39
CA LYS A 204 13.90 17.32 6.83
C LYS A 204 14.01 17.28 5.30
N VAL A 205 14.60 16.21 4.79
CA VAL A 205 14.75 15.99 3.34
C VAL A 205 13.38 15.76 2.69
N ILE A 206 12.53 14.94 3.32
CA ILE A 206 11.15 14.72 2.87
C ILE A 206 10.38 16.05 2.89
N ASP A 207 10.48 16.84 3.96
CA ASP A 207 9.82 18.15 4.06
C ASP A 207 10.27 19.11 2.96
N MET A 208 11.56 19.10 2.60
CA MET A 208 12.08 19.87 1.48
C MET A 208 11.47 19.40 0.14
N GLY A 209 11.38 18.08 -0.10
CA GLY A 209 10.75 17.52 -1.30
C GLY A 209 9.26 17.84 -1.40
N LEU A 210 8.56 17.93 -0.27
CA LEU A 210 7.16 18.33 -0.20
C LEU A 210 6.96 19.83 -0.45
N LEU A 211 7.89 20.68 0.00
CA LEU A 211 7.86 22.12 -0.22
C LEU A 211 8.24 22.50 -1.66
N LYS A 212 9.17 21.76 -2.26
CA LYS A 212 9.70 21.98 -3.61
C LYS A 212 9.45 20.74 -4.49
N PRO A 213 8.26 20.62 -5.11
CA PRO A 213 7.90 19.46 -5.94
C PRO A 213 8.90 19.17 -7.08
N ALA A 214 9.60 20.20 -7.58
CA ALA A 214 10.63 20.02 -8.61
C ALA A 214 11.80 19.12 -8.18
N LEU A 215 12.08 19.04 -6.88
CA LEU A 215 13.14 18.20 -6.30
C LEU A 215 12.59 16.87 -5.73
N ALA A 216 11.27 16.66 -5.77
CA ALA A 216 10.64 15.52 -5.11
C ALA A 216 11.15 14.19 -5.66
N THR A 217 11.35 14.09 -6.98
CA THR A 217 11.87 12.87 -7.62
C THR A 217 13.28 12.54 -7.12
N ASP A 218 14.17 13.52 -7.04
CA ASP A 218 15.53 13.33 -6.51
C ASP A 218 15.51 12.90 -5.03
N VAL A 219 14.63 13.51 -4.23
CA VAL A 219 14.42 13.14 -2.82
C VAL A 219 13.95 11.68 -2.68
N VAL A 220 13.06 11.21 -3.57
CA VAL A 220 12.64 9.80 -3.58
C VAL A 220 13.83 8.88 -3.84
N VAL A 221 14.68 9.21 -4.82
CA VAL A 221 15.85 8.37 -5.12
C VAL A 221 16.82 8.35 -3.95
N ALA A 222 17.13 9.51 -3.37
CA ALA A 222 17.99 9.60 -2.19
C ALA A 222 17.43 8.80 -1.02
N LEU A 223 16.14 8.91 -0.73
CA LEU A 223 15.47 8.11 0.28
C LEU A 223 15.66 6.61 0.04
N LEU A 224 15.39 6.13 -1.17
CA LEU A 224 15.53 4.71 -1.50
C LEU A 224 16.99 4.23 -1.37
N GLU A 225 17.97 5.02 -1.82
CA GLU A 225 19.38 4.67 -1.68
C GLU A 225 19.81 4.61 -0.20
N GLU A 226 19.38 5.57 0.64
CA GLU A 226 19.68 5.57 2.07
C GLU A 226 18.99 4.42 2.82
N LEU A 227 17.78 4.02 2.39
CA LEU A 227 17.10 2.84 2.94
C LEU A 227 17.85 1.55 2.61
N VAL A 228 18.41 1.42 1.40
CA VAL A 228 19.24 0.28 1.03
C VAL A 228 20.52 0.25 1.86
N LEU A 229 21.16 1.40 2.11
CA LEU A 229 22.34 1.48 2.98
C LEU A 229 22.01 1.18 4.45
N SER A 230 20.80 1.53 4.88
CA SER A 230 20.29 1.23 6.23
C SER A 230 19.76 -0.19 6.38
N SER A 231 19.87 -1.03 5.33
CA SER A 231 19.49 -2.45 5.41
C SER A 231 20.34 -3.17 6.46
N GLY A 232 19.68 -3.81 7.43
CA GLY A 232 20.32 -4.43 8.59
C GLY A 232 20.09 -3.69 9.91
N ARG A 233 19.79 -2.38 9.88
CA ARG A 233 19.30 -1.65 11.07
C ARG A 233 17.79 -1.77 11.25
N PHE A 234 17.07 -1.82 10.13
CA PHE A 234 15.63 -1.92 10.10
C PHE A 234 15.21 -3.09 9.21
N ASN A 235 14.11 -3.74 9.57
CA ASN A 235 13.45 -4.70 8.68
C ASN A 235 12.65 -3.89 7.65
N ILE A 236 13.00 -4.04 6.37
CA ILE A 236 12.40 -3.27 5.28
C ILE A 236 11.53 -4.20 4.42
N MET A 237 10.27 -3.80 4.21
CA MET A 237 9.36 -4.46 3.28
C MET A 237 9.16 -3.56 2.06
N LEU A 238 9.53 -4.04 0.87
CA LEU A 238 9.14 -3.44 -0.40
C LEU A 238 7.89 -4.14 -0.93
N ALA A 239 6.77 -3.41 -0.99
CA ALA A 239 5.50 -3.91 -1.48
C ALA A 239 5.08 -3.13 -2.74
N VAL A 240 4.95 -3.84 -3.86
CA VAL A 240 4.62 -3.23 -5.15
C VAL A 240 3.40 -3.93 -5.73
N ASP A 241 2.31 -3.18 -5.92
CA ASP A 241 1.16 -3.67 -6.67
C ASP A 241 1.31 -3.39 -8.16
N GLU A 242 0.68 -4.20 -9.00
CA GLU A 242 0.74 -4.10 -10.46
C GLU A 242 2.16 -4.14 -11.04
N PHE A 243 3.04 -4.96 -10.46
CA PHE A 243 4.47 -5.04 -10.81
C PHE A 243 4.75 -5.29 -12.30
N ASN A 244 3.82 -5.91 -13.02
CA ASN A 244 3.90 -6.09 -14.47
C ASN A 244 3.93 -4.77 -15.25
N GLY A 245 3.46 -3.67 -14.67
CA GLY A 245 3.55 -2.32 -15.24
C GLY A 245 4.99 -1.87 -15.47
N SER A 246 5.97 -2.39 -14.71
CA SER A 246 7.40 -2.05 -14.88
C SER A 246 8.01 -2.63 -16.16
N PHE A 247 7.39 -3.66 -16.74
CA PHE A 247 7.86 -4.33 -17.97
C PHE A 247 6.96 -4.07 -19.17
N SER A 248 5.91 -3.28 -18.98
CA SER A 248 4.94 -2.96 -20.02
C SER A 248 5.34 -1.65 -20.71
N PRO A 249 5.02 -1.48 -22.01
CA PRO A 249 5.18 -0.20 -22.68
C PRO A 249 4.43 0.92 -21.94
N THR A 250 5.04 2.10 -21.90
CA THR A 250 4.52 3.33 -21.30
C THR A 250 3.62 4.06 -22.30
N THR A 251 2.57 4.73 -21.80
CA THR A 251 1.79 5.69 -22.62
C THR A 251 2.24 7.13 -22.43
N LEU A 252 3.35 7.32 -21.72
CA LEU A 252 3.95 8.60 -21.42
C LEU A 252 4.43 9.29 -22.70
N ARG A 253 4.21 10.60 -22.75
CA ARG A 253 4.65 11.43 -23.87
C ARG A 253 5.52 12.57 -23.36
N ASN A 254 6.60 12.84 -24.07
CA ASN A 254 7.45 13.99 -23.79
C ASN A 254 6.72 15.31 -24.14
N GLN A 255 7.33 16.46 -23.83
CA GLN A 255 6.77 17.78 -24.17
C GLN A 255 6.59 17.99 -25.69
N GLN A 256 7.33 17.22 -26.50
CA GLN A 256 7.25 17.20 -27.96
C GLN A 256 6.19 16.21 -28.48
N LYS A 257 5.43 15.58 -27.58
CA LYS A 257 4.39 14.55 -27.82
C LYS A 257 4.90 13.24 -28.43
N GLU A 258 6.20 12.98 -28.36
CA GLU A 258 6.79 11.70 -28.72
C GLU A 258 6.69 10.71 -27.56
N TRP A 259 6.60 9.42 -27.87
CA TRP A 259 6.53 8.37 -26.88
C TRP A 259 7.86 8.22 -26.16
N VAL A 260 7.79 8.12 -24.83
CA VAL A 260 8.92 7.87 -23.92
C VAL A 260 8.86 6.47 -23.39
#